data_AF-A0A3M1SQT6-F1
#
_entry.id   AF-A0A3M1SQT6-F1
#
_cell.length_a   1.000
_cell.length_b   1.000
_cell.length_c   1.000
_cell.angle_alpha   90.00
_cell.angle_beta   90.00
_cell.angle_gamma   90.00
#
_symmetry.space_group_name_H-M   'P 1'
#
loop_
_entity.id
_entity.type
_entity.pdbx_description
1 polymer ?
#
loop_
_entity_poly.entity_id
_entity_poly.type
_entity_poly.pdbx_seq_one_letter_code
_entity_poly.pdbx_strand_id
1 'polypeptide(L)'
;MFSNFLEKIIKPLEKIAHTSTAAINLGTELEGDHLDLQTSSPAETPRPHPGKKIDRYGQQVDGYWVVGECQDSPDAYRQRIVKYYTPEGLRISESDSPWYTREPNDLSIITRDNVRERVFCPMQAPEDPSAICELIQTASQGNVDNFLTAIFSMGWVMGCLQAWHKERQTGDRSFPLLNLYGAGSRSAREMALSLIGSEWMSLAVSAKDLDREGINQLVKTGSHLGSLAIAIDSSVPYDNISIEELRDMIRALYHRDAIQLKSEIDRVHSGILIFSAQPCCGYGEDTELQKYVIQCPVFTETEALVPMQLLEKASASFPRFIALGWQSDGIAEFEQSLCHRLEATPETQLKMGKLADLAIVGHYARVLLEMANTNASILDWLVKKIKTAIPRLPLRIGKLSRQNSAIASLLDM
;
A
#
# COMPACT_ATOMS: atom_id res chain seq x y z
N MET A 1 48.36 2.71 16.65
CA MET A 1 47.16 2.32 17.43
C MET A 1 46.08 1.61 16.61
N PHE A 2 46.35 1.13 15.38
CA PHE A 2 45.37 0.45 14.51
C PHE A 2 45.63 -1.05 14.27
N SER A 3 46.71 -1.62 14.82
CA SER A 3 47.11 -3.02 14.56
C SER A 3 46.45 -4.05 15.51
N ASN A 4 46.00 -3.64 16.70
CA ASN A 4 45.37 -4.54 17.69
C ASN A 4 43.89 -4.85 17.42
N PHE A 5 43.26 -4.19 16.44
CA PHE A 5 41.85 -4.42 16.11
C PHE A 5 41.65 -5.56 15.09
N LEU A 6 42.58 -5.71 14.14
CA LEU A 6 42.49 -6.75 13.10
C LEU A 6 42.83 -8.16 13.63
N GLU A 7 43.73 -8.29 14.62
CA GLU A 7 44.04 -9.59 15.23
C GLU A 7 42.87 -10.21 16.02
N LYS A 8 41.92 -9.39 16.50
CA LYS A 8 40.75 -9.88 17.26
C LYS A 8 39.62 -10.40 16.37
N ILE A 9 39.62 -10.07 15.07
CA ILE A 9 38.56 -10.46 14.12
C ILE A 9 38.99 -11.68 13.28
N ILE A 10 40.29 -11.84 13.01
CA ILE A 10 40.76 -12.91 12.10
C ILE A 10 40.89 -14.27 12.80
N LYS A 11 41.29 -14.32 14.07
CA LYS A 11 41.49 -15.59 14.80
C LYS A 11 40.23 -16.45 15.05
N PRO A 12 39.00 -15.90 15.17
CA PRO A 12 37.79 -16.71 15.25
C PRO A 12 37.36 -17.36 13.92
N LEU A 13 37.80 -16.83 12.76
CA LEU A 13 37.37 -17.30 11.44
C LEU A 13 38.15 -18.52 10.94
N GLU A 14 39.39 -18.73 11.39
CA GLU A 14 40.17 -19.93 11.07
C GLU A 14 39.66 -21.20 11.81
N LYS A 15 38.85 -21.03 12.86
CA LYS A 15 38.28 -22.15 13.62
C LYS A 15 36.98 -22.71 13.02
N ILE A 16 36.39 -22.01 12.05
CA ILE A 16 35.16 -22.45 11.35
C ILE A 16 35.51 -23.22 10.06
N ALA A 17 36.72 -23.04 9.51
CA ALA A 17 37.16 -23.71 8.28
C ALA A 17 37.62 -25.18 8.45
N HIS A 18 37.68 -25.71 9.68
CA HIS A 18 38.22 -27.05 9.96
C HIS A 18 37.20 -28.12 10.40
N THR A 19 35.90 -27.91 10.20
CA THR A 19 34.87 -28.90 10.59
C THR A 19 34.16 -29.60 9.43
N SER A 20 34.65 -29.46 8.19
CA SER A 20 34.01 -30.08 7.03
C SER A 20 34.99 -30.87 6.17
N THR A 21 35.53 -31.98 6.69
CA THR A 21 36.10 -33.08 5.88
C THR A 21 36.37 -34.33 6.73
N ALA A 22 35.38 -35.21 6.84
CA ALA A 22 35.50 -36.65 7.14
C ALA A 22 34.07 -37.24 7.09
N ALA A 23 33.71 -38.33 6.41
CA ALA A 23 34.48 -39.33 5.69
C ALA A 23 33.58 -39.97 4.61
N ILE A 24 34.19 -40.27 3.47
CA ILE A 24 33.70 -41.20 2.45
C ILE A 24 34.41 -42.54 2.73
N ASN A 25 33.68 -43.66 2.85
CA ASN A 25 33.91 -44.88 2.06
C ASN A 25 33.06 -46.10 2.47
N LEU A 26 32.38 -46.63 1.44
CA LEU A 26 32.30 -48.04 0.98
C LEU A 26 31.66 -49.14 1.85
N GLY A 27 30.67 -49.80 1.25
CA GLY A 27 30.16 -51.12 1.65
C GLY A 27 29.07 -51.63 0.70
N THR A 28 29.46 -52.55 -0.18
CA THR A 28 28.73 -53.29 -1.23
C THR A 28 27.49 -54.07 -0.80
N GLU A 29 26.56 -54.21 -1.77
CA GLU A 29 25.64 -55.33 -2.11
C GLU A 29 25.07 -56.23 -0.99
N LEU A 30 23.75 -56.37 -0.97
CA LEU A 30 23.05 -57.66 -0.94
C LEU A 30 21.55 -57.51 -1.28
N GLU A 31 21.07 -58.48 -2.04
CA GLU A 31 19.70 -58.72 -2.49
C GLU A 31 18.71 -58.99 -1.35
N GLY A 32 17.41 -58.90 -1.68
CA GLY A 32 16.41 -59.80 -1.08
C GLY A 32 15.34 -59.16 -0.21
N ASP A 33 14.16 -59.06 -0.82
CA ASP A 33 12.85 -59.41 -0.26
C ASP A 33 12.11 -58.53 0.77
N HIS A 34 10.80 -58.57 0.53
CA HIS A 34 9.64 -58.31 1.39
C HIS A 34 9.15 -56.88 1.60
N LEU A 35 8.05 -56.61 0.88
CA LEU A 35 6.94 -55.75 1.29
C LEU A 35 6.61 -55.96 2.78
N ASP A 36 6.79 -54.91 3.58
CA ASP A 36 6.04 -54.71 4.82
C ASP A 36 5.17 -53.45 4.70
N LEU A 37 3.90 -53.71 4.38
CA LEU A 37 2.78 -52.87 4.74
C LEU A 37 2.60 -52.97 6.26
N GLN A 38 2.99 -51.95 7.03
CA GLN A 38 2.40 -51.76 8.36
C GLN A 38 2.46 -50.31 8.88
N THR A 39 1.24 -49.80 9.10
CA THR A 39 0.79 -48.90 10.17
C THR A 39 1.28 -47.46 10.19
N SER A 40 0.39 -46.60 9.67
CA SER A 40 0.11 -45.24 10.08
C SER A 40 0.42 -44.98 11.57
N SER A 41 1.40 -44.12 11.84
CA SER A 41 1.45 -43.42 13.12
C SER A 41 0.17 -42.59 13.28
N PRO A 42 -0.43 -42.56 14.48
CA PRO A 42 -1.54 -41.65 14.73
C PRO A 42 -1.03 -40.23 14.51
N ALA A 43 -1.71 -39.48 13.64
CA ALA A 43 -1.44 -38.07 13.45
C ALA A 43 -1.40 -37.40 14.82
N GLU A 44 -0.21 -36.94 15.24
CA GLU A 44 -0.07 -36.14 16.43
C GLU A 44 -1.06 -34.99 16.31
N THR A 45 -2.00 -34.93 17.26
CA THR A 45 -2.93 -33.81 17.35
C THR A 45 -2.06 -32.56 17.50
N PRO A 46 -2.12 -31.58 16.58
CA PRO A 46 -1.24 -30.43 16.65
C PRO A 46 -1.44 -29.78 18.02
N ARG A 47 -0.34 -29.62 18.78
CA ARG A 47 -0.41 -28.89 20.05
C ARG A 47 -1.03 -27.52 19.74
N PRO A 48 -2.03 -27.06 20.52
CA PRO A 48 -2.63 -25.76 20.28
C PRO A 48 -1.54 -24.69 20.36
N HIS A 49 -1.31 -23.97 19.25
CA HIS A 49 -0.46 -22.78 19.27
C HIS A 49 -1.11 -21.78 20.23
N PRO A 50 -0.38 -21.22 21.22
CA PRO A 50 -0.95 -20.27 22.17
C PRO A 50 -1.34 -18.91 21.55
N GLY A 51 -1.12 -18.75 20.24
CA GLY A 51 -1.37 -17.53 19.48
C GLY A 51 -2.83 -17.37 19.04
N LYS A 52 -3.09 -16.25 18.35
CA LYS A 52 -4.36 -15.97 17.66
C LYS A 52 -4.27 -16.41 16.21
N LYS A 53 -5.38 -16.84 15.62
CA LYS A 53 -5.44 -17.13 14.18
C LYS A 53 -5.28 -15.82 13.41
N ILE A 54 -4.43 -15.81 12.38
CA ILE A 54 -4.32 -14.68 11.43
C ILE A 54 -5.71 -14.30 10.94
N ASP A 55 -6.08 -13.02 11.09
CA ASP A 55 -7.40 -12.51 10.71
C ASP A 55 -7.40 -11.82 9.34
N ARG A 56 -6.23 -11.37 8.87
CA ARG A 56 -6.01 -10.73 7.57
C ARG A 56 -4.55 -10.83 7.14
N TYR A 57 -4.24 -10.55 5.89
CA TYR A 57 -2.86 -10.26 5.48
C TYR A 57 -2.52 -8.79 5.73
N GLY A 58 -1.23 -8.48 5.79
CA GLY A 58 -0.74 -7.17 6.21
C GLY A 58 -0.76 -7.03 7.72
N GLN A 59 -1.04 -5.81 8.18
CA GLN A 59 -1.01 -5.46 9.59
C GLN A 59 -2.19 -6.06 10.36
N GLN A 60 -1.90 -6.72 11.47
CA GLN A 60 -2.85 -7.30 12.41
C GLN A 60 -3.34 -6.25 13.43
N VAL A 61 -4.36 -6.60 14.22
CA VAL A 61 -4.97 -5.69 15.21
C VAL A 61 -4.04 -5.24 16.33
N ASP A 62 -2.92 -5.93 16.56
CA ASP A 62 -1.90 -5.58 17.55
C ASP A 62 -0.64 -4.96 16.93
N GLY A 63 -0.64 -4.75 15.60
CA GLY A 63 0.41 -4.05 14.86
C GLY A 63 1.46 -4.97 14.23
N TYR A 64 1.44 -6.28 14.52
CA TYR A 64 2.30 -7.25 13.83
C TYR A 64 1.93 -7.35 12.36
N TRP A 65 2.87 -7.72 11.51
CA TRP A 65 2.64 -7.87 10.07
C TRP A 65 2.76 -9.32 9.63
N VAL A 66 1.85 -9.72 8.75
CA VAL A 66 1.83 -11.06 8.15
C VAL A 66 1.68 -10.91 6.63
N VAL A 67 2.71 -11.30 5.88
CA VAL A 67 2.74 -11.10 4.41
C VAL A 67 3.28 -12.34 3.71
N GLY A 68 2.96 -12.54 2.43
CA GLY A 68 3.45 -13.70 1.67
C GLY A 68 4.96 -13.64 1.43
N GLU A 69 5.64 -14.78 1.41
CA GLU A 69 7.04 -14.92 1.03
C GLU A 69 7.17 -15.35 -0.43
N CYS A 70 7.96 -14.62 -1.23
CA CYS A 70 8.43 -15.13 -2.52
C CYS A 70 9.43 -16.26 -2.26
N GLN A 71 9.27 -17.43 -2.90
CA GLN A 71 10.34 -18.41 -2.95
C GLN A 71 10.77 -18.59 -4.40
N ASP A 72 12.07 -18.77 -4.61
CA ASP A 72 12.67 -18.97 -5.93
C ASP A 72 12.34 -20.35 -6.56
N SER A 73 11.45 -21.15 -5.95
CA SER A 73 11.08 -22.48 -6.42
C SER A 73 9.74 -22.47 -7.18
N PRO A 74 9.65 -23.05 -8.39
CA PRO A 74 8.40 -23.19 -9.16
C PRO A 74 7.28 -23.95 -8.41
N ASP A 75 7.65 -24.80 -7.44
CA ASP A 75 6.69 -25.56 -6.61
C ASP A 75 6.15 -24.75 -5.41
N ALA A 76 6.77 -23.60 -5.11
CA ALA A 76 6.43 -22.77 -3.96
C ALA A 76 5.08 -22.07 -4.04
N TYR A 77 4.52 -21.93 -5.24
CA TYR A 77 3.14 -21.43 -5.41
C TYR A 77 2.10 -22.26 -4.65
N ARG A 78 2.44 -23.51 -4.30
CA ARG A 78 1.60 -24.43 -3.52
C ARG A 78 1.84 -24.35 -2.01
N GLN A 79 2.96 -23.78 -1.57
CA GLN A 79 3.33 -23.61 -0.16
C GLN A 79 3.57 -22.12 0.11
N ARG A 80 2.49 -21.38 0.36
CA ARG A 80 2.61 -19.96 0.75
C ARG A 80 3.13 -19.87 2.17
N ILE A 81 4.46 -19.83 2.28
CA ILE A 81 5.10 -19.41 3.52
C ILE A 81 4.76 -17.93 3.74
N VAL A 82 4.44 -17.59 4.99
CA VAL A 82 4.22 -16.21 5.43
C VAL A 82 5.45 -15.72 6.18
N LYS A 83 5.80 -14.45 5.95
CA LYS A 83 6.76 -13.72 6.78
C LYS A 83 6.02 -12.98 7.87
N TYR A 84 6.59 -13.00 9.05
CA TYR A 84 6.10 -12.29 10.22
C TYR A 84 7.06 -11.14 10.55
N TYR A 85 6.50 -9.97 10.84
CA TYR A 85 7.27 -8.84 11.35
C TYR A 85 6.62 -8.26 12.61
N THR A 86 7.45 -7.75 13.51
CA THR A 86 6.98 -6.94 14.66
C THR A 86 6.39 -5.60 14.18
N PRO A 87 5.70 -4.85 15.05
CA PRO A 87 5.24 -3.49 14.71
C PRO A 87 6.37 -2.55 14.27
N GLU A 88 7.60 -2.82 14.68
CA GLU A 88 8.81 -2.05 14.32
C GLU A 88 9.50 -2.59 13.06
N GLY A 89 8.92 -3.58 12.37
CA GLY A 89 9.44 -4.13 11.12
C GLY A 89 10.56 -5.17 11.30
N LEU A 90 10.79 -5.70 12.50
CA LEU A 90 11.78 -6.76 12.71
C LEU A 90 11.21 -8.10 12.27
N ARG A 91 11.92 -8.83 11.40
CA ARG A 91 11.52 -10.18 10.98
C ARG A 91 11.59 -11.15 12.15
N ILE A 92 10.54 -11.95 12.32
CA ILE A 92 10.44 -12.97 13.37
C ILE A 92 10.00 -14.31 12.77
N SER A 93 10.24 -15.39 13.51
CA SER A 93 9.75 -16.72 13.16
C SER A 93 8.26 -16.87 13.47
N GLU A 94 7.60 -17.88 12.90
CA GLU A 94 6.20 -18.20 13.27
C GLU A 94 6.08 -18.53 14.76
N SER A 95 7.06 -19.22 15.35
CA SER A 95 7.05 -19.56 16.77
C SER A 95 7.15 -18.35 17.71
N ASP A 96 7.76 -17.26 17.23
CA ASP A 96 7.86 -16.00 17.98
C ASP A 96 6.67 -15.07 17.71
N SER A 97 5.87 -15.39 16.69
CA SER A 97 4.69 -14.62 16.33
C SER A 97 3.52 -14.97 17.24
N PRO A 98 2.78 -13.97 17.76
CA PRO A 98 1.51 -14.23 18.43
C PRO A 98 0.41 -14.68 17.45
N TRP A 99 0.69 -14.68 16.14
CA TRP A 99 -0.23 -15.04 15.07
C TRP A 99 0.23 -16.31 14.37
N TYR A 100 -0.67 -17.27 14.15
CA TYR A 100 -0.34 -18.55 13.54
C TYR A 100 -1.26 -18.92 12.36
N THR A 101 -0.73 -19.76 11.47
CA THR A 101 -1.50 -20.43 10.40
C THR A 101 -2.04 -21.77 10.89
N ARG A 102 -3.32 -22.09 10.63
CA ARG A 102 -3.94 -23.35 11.13
C ARG A 102 -3.63 -24.56 10.25
N GLU A 103 -3.37 -24.34 8.96
CA GLU A 103 -2.92 -25.35 8.00
C GLU A 103 -1.82 -24.72 7.13
N PRO A 104 -0.71 -25.43 6.82
CA PRO A 104 0.45 -24.89 6.09
C PRO A 104 0.14 -24.33 4.68
N ASN A 105 -1.04 -24.61 4.14
CA ASN A 105 -1.44 -24.25 2.78
C ASN A 105 -2.82 -23.57 2.71
N ASP A 106 -3.47 -23.32 3.85
CA ASP A 106 -4.84 -22.80 3.89
C ASP A 106 -4.87 -21.40 4.50
N LEU A 107 -4.45 -20.43 3.71
CA LEU A 107 -4.80 -19.04 3.93
C LEU A 107 -6.12 -18.72 3.22
N SER A 108 -7.09 -19.62 3.36
CA SER A 108 -8.48 -19.27 3.15
C SER A 108 -9.01 -18.62 4.42
N ILE A 109 -9.58 -17.43 4.27
CA ILE A 109 -10.33 -16.83 5.36
C ILE A 109 -11.68 -17.54 5.33
N ILE A 110 -12.03 -18.13 6.46
CA ILE A 110 -13.36 -18.69 6.65
C ILE A 110 -14.27 -17.47 6.86
N THR A 111 -15.11 -17.16 5.87
CA THR A 111 -16.10 -16.10 6.00
C THR A 111 -17.12 -16.45 7.08
N ARG A 112 -17.97 -15.50 7.48
CA ARG A 112 -19.02 -15.75 8.48
C ARG A 112 -19.96 -16.91 8.08
N ASP A 113 -20.10 -17.17 6.79
CA ASP A 113 -20.90 -18.26 6.22
C ASP A 113 -20.15 -19.60 6.15
N ASN A 114 -19.01 -19.73 6.82
CA ASN A 114 -18.12 -20.90 6.75
C ASN A 114 -17.61 -21.23 5.33
N VAL A 115 -17.63 -20.26 4.40
CA VAL A 115 -17.05 -20.43 3.07
C VAL A 115 -15.55 -20.12 3.16
N ARG A 116 -14.72 -21.08 2.72
CA ARG A 116 -13.27 -20.87 2.59
C ARG A 116 -13.01 -20.00 1.37
N GLU A 117 -12.73 -18.72 1.58
CA GLU A 117 -12.34 -17.80 0.50
C GLU A 117 -10.84 -17.58 0.48
N ARG A 118 -10.24 -17.84 -0.68
CA ARG A 118 -8.81 -17.62 -0.87
C ARG A 118 -8.52 -16.12 -0.94
N VAL A 119 -7.76 -15.62 0.03
CA VAL A 119 -7.31 -14.23 0.01
C VAL A 119 -5.93 -14.17 -0.63
N PHE A 120 -5.79 -13.30 -1.62
CA PHE A 120 -4.51 -13.06 -2.29
C PHE A 120 -3.69 -12.06 -1.46
N CYS A 121 -2.41 -12.36 -1.27
CA CYS A 121 -1.44 -11.50 -0.61
C CYS A 121 -0.22 -11.42 -1.53
N PRO A 122 0.41 -10.26 -1.70
CA PRO A 122 1.59 -10.15 -2.54
C PRO A 122 2.75 -10.93 -1.91
N MET A 123 3.64 -11.42 -2.76
CA MET A 123 4.85 -12.09 -2.31
C MET A 123 5.95 -11.05 -2.10
N GLN A 124 6.56 -11.08 -0.92
CA GLN A 124 7.68 -10.22 -0.58
C GLN A 124 8.97 -10.80 -1.12
N ALA A 125 9.74 -10.00 -1.86
CA ALA A 125 11.08 -10.34 -2.28
C ALA A 125 12.00 -10.66 -1.08
N PRO A 126 13.11 -11.38 -1.29
CA PRO A 126 14.17 -11.50 -0.28
C PRO A 126 14.64 -10.13 0.20
N GLU A 127 15.00 -10.00 1.48
CA GLU A 127 15.35 -8.69 2.05
C GLU A 127 16.61 -8.09 1.40
N ASP A 128 16.46 -6.87 0.92
CA ASP A 128 17.50 -6.07 0.28
C ASP A 128 17.16 -4.58 0.48
N PRO A 129 17.81 -3.93 1.45
CA PRO A 129 17.66 -2.51 1.73
C PRO A 129 18.06 -1.57 0.59
N SER A 130 18.83 -2.05 -0.39
CA SER A 130 19.35 -1.27 -1.51
C SER A 130 18.40 -1.21 -2.71
N ALA A 131 17.45 -2.15 -2.80
CA ALA A 131 16.51 -2.28 -3.91
C ALA A 131 15.69 -1.00 -4.15
N ILE A 132 15.26 -0.32 -3.09
CA ILE A 132 14.52 0.95 -3.21
C ILE A 132 15.38 2.06 -3.80
N CYS A 133 16.67 2.10 -3.45
CA CYS A 133 17.61 3.10 -3.97
C CYS A 133 17.82 2.87 -5.47
N GLU A 134 18.05 1.62 -5.90
CA GLU A 134 18.20 1.28 -7.31
C GLU A 134 16.95 1.66 -8.11
N LEU A 135 15.76 1.30 -7.61
CA LEU A 135 14.49 1.64 -8.24
C LEU A 135 14.34 3.15 -8.46
N ILE A 136 14.55 3.96 -7.41
CA ILE A 136 14.38 5.41 -7.46
C ILE A 136 15.43 6.05 -8.38
N GLN A 137 16.68 5.60 -8.31
CA GLN A 137 17.76 6.11 -9.16
C GLN A 137 17.50 5.79 -10.64
N THR A 138 17.04 4.58 -10.97
CA THR A 138 16.66 4.25 -12.35
C THR A 138 15.47 5.10 -12.82
N ALA A 139 14.42 5.21 -12.01
CA ALA A 139 13.25 6.02 -12.36
C ALA A 139 13.58 7.50 -12.56
N SER A 140 14.59 8.03 -11.85
CA SER A 140 15.03 9.43 -11.97
C SER A 140 15.64 9.79 -13.32
N GLN A 141 16.04 8.79 -14.12
CA GLN A 141 16.57 8.98 -15.47
C GLN A 141 15.48 9.31 -16.49
N GLY A 142 14.22 9.05 -16.15
CA GLY A 142 13.06 9.34 -17.01
C GLY A 142 12.61 10.80 -16.95
N ASN A 143 11.39 11.05 -17.47
CA ASN A 143 10.77 12.35 -17.38
C ASN A 143 10.55 12.77 -15.92
N VAL A 144 11.04 13.97 -15.54
CA VAL A 144 11.00 14.48 -14.17
C VAL A 144 9.59 14.54 -13.58
N ASP A 145 8.59 14.95 -14.38
CA ASP A 145 7.20 15.06 -13.89
C ASP A 145 6.59 13.68 -13.63
N ASN A 146 6.87 12.68 -14.47
CA ASN A 146 6.39 11.32 -14.25
C ASN A 146 7.14 10.63 -13.12
N PHE A 147 8.45 10.83 -13.03
CA PHE A 147 9.26 10.37 -11.91
C PHE A 147 8.69 10.87 -10.58
N LEU A 148 8.48 12.19 -10.44
CA LEU A 148 7.96 12.77 -9.21
C LEU A 148 6.52 12.36 -8.91
N THR A 149 5.71 12.11 -9.95
CA THR A 149 4.35 11.55 -9.78
C THR A 149 4.40 10.10 -9.27
N ALA A 150 5.30 9.28 -9.79
CA ALA A 150 5.50 7.92 -9.32
C ALA A 150 6.01 7.90 -7.87
N ILE A 151 6.98 8.76 -7.54
CA ILE A 151 7.48 8.95 -6.17
C ILE A 151 6.36 9.43 -5.23
N PHE A 152 5.51 10.36 -5.67
CA PHE A 152 4.34 10.79 -4.89
C PHE A 152 3.38 9.62 -4.61
N SER A 153 3.14 8.77 -5.62
CA SER A 153 2.29 7.58 -5.50
C SER A 153 2.90 6.52 -4.56
N MET A 154 4.22 6.34 -4.61
CA MET A 154 4.95 5.52 -3.65
C MET A 154 4.87 6.09 -2.23
N GLY A 155 5.00 7.41 -2.07
CA GLY A 155 4.80 8.10 -0.78
C GLY A 155 3.40 7.88 -0.22
N TRP A 156 2.39 7.78 -1.07
CA TRP A 156 1.03 7.44 -0.66
C TRP A 156 0.92 6.00 -0.15
N VAL A 157 1.55 5.03 -0.86
CA VAL A 157 1.63 3.64 -0.40
C VAL A 157 2.36 3.54 0.94
N MET A 158 3.48 4.25 1.08
CA MET A 158 4.21 4.34 2.34
C MET A 158 3.33 4.87 3.47
N GLY A 159 2.60 5.97 3.26
CA GLY A 159 1.67 6.51 4.25
C GLY A 159 0.53 5.54 4.58
N CYS A 160 0.06 4.76 3.60
CA CYS A 160 -0.98 3.75 3.77
C CYS A 160 -0.52 2.67 4.75
N LEU A 161 0.73 2.20 4.64
CA LEU A 161 1.30 1.24 5.58
C LEU A 161 1.30 1.76 7.03
N GLN A 162 1.33 3.10 7.22
CA GLN A 162 1.33 3.75 8.53
C GLN A 162 -0.06 4.16 9.02
N ALA A 163 -1.12 3.93 8.24
CA ALA A 163 -2.45 4.48 8.51
C ALA A 163 -3.08 3.93 9.81
N TRP A 164 -2.69 2.76 10.29
CA TRP A 164 -3.10 2.24 11.59
C TRP A 164 -2.34 2.90 12.75
N HIS A 165 -1.04 3.15 12.58
CA HIS A 165 -0.27 3.91 13.56
C HIS A 165 -0.82 5.34 13.70
N LYS A 166 -1.19 5.98 12.58
CA LYS A 166 -1.97 7.23 12.58
C LYS A 166 -3.21 7.10 13.46
N GLU A 167 -4.09 6.14 13.15
CA GLU A 167 -5.35 5.93 13.89
C GLU A 167 -5.11 5.77 15.40
N ARG A 168 -4.08 5.03 15.82
CA ARG A 168 -3.78 4.84 17.24
C ARG A 168 -3.22 6.09 17.92
N GLN A 169 -2.41 6.87 17.22
CA GLN A 169 -1.77 8.06 17.81
C GLN A 169 -2.71 9.26 17.85
N THR A 170 -3.56 9.42 16.83
CA THR A 170 -4.39 10.62 16.67
C THR A 170 -5.89 10.37 16.89
N GLY A 171 -6.32 9.11 16.89
CA GLY A 171 -7.75 8.74 16.85
C GLY A 171 -8.41 8.97 15.50
N ASP A 172 -7.70 9.54 14.52
CA ASP A 172 -8.22 9.86 13.20
C ASP A 172 -8.02 8.69 12.24
N ARG A 173 -9.16 8.13 11.79
CA ARG A 173 -9.22 7.02 10.86
C ARG A 173 -9.10 7.43 9.41
N SER A 174 -9.22 8.71 9.09
CA SER A 174 -9.19 9.14 7.70
C SER A 174 -7.87 8.77 7.01
N PHE A 175 -7.93 8.45 5.73
CA PHE A 175 -6.76 8.35 4.88
C PHE A 175 -7.13 8.73 3.44
N PRO A 176 -6.36 9.60 2.77
CA PRO A 176 -6.74 10.09 1.45
C PRO A 176 -6.79 8.97 0.42
N LEU A 177 -7.82 9.01 -0.44
CA LEU A 177 -7.84 8.23 -1.67
C LEU A 177 -6.95 8.94 -2.69
N LEU A 178 -6.18 8.20 -3.47
CA LEU A 178 -5.35 8.76 -4.54
C LEU A 178 -5.92 8.38 -5.90
N ASN A 179 -6.22 9.36 -6.76
CA ASN A 179 -6.57 9.11 -8.15
C ASN A 179 -5.40 9.46 -9.07
N LEU A 180 -4.79 8.43 -9.66
CA LEU A 180 -3.84 8.57 -10.75
C LEU A 180 -4.59 8.52 -12.07
N TYR A 181 -4.56 9.60 -12.84
CA TYR A 181 -5.29 9.65 -14.10
C TYR A 181 -4.43 10.10 -15.28
N GLY A 182 -4.75 9.57 -16.47
CA GLY A 182 -4.06 9.85 -17.72
C GLY A 182 -3.16 8.72 -18.20
N ALA A 183 -2.57 8.87 -19.40
CA ALA A 183 -1.94 7.76 -20.14
C ALA A 183 -0.76 7.05 -19.42
N GLY A 184 -0.03 7.74 -18.55
CA GLY A 184 1.13 7.17 -17.83
C GLY A 184 0.80 6.56 -16.46
N SER A 185 -0.47 6.57 -16.04
CA SER A 185 -0.84 6.20 -14.66
C SER A 185 -0.63 4.72 -14.34
N ARG A 186 -0.50 3.86 -15.36
CA ARG A 186 -0.17 2.44 -15.19
C ARG A 186 1.24 2.26 -14.61
N SER A 187 2.25 2.89 -15.21
CA SER A 187 3.64 2.77 -14.74
C SER A 187 3.81 3.33 -13.32
N ALA A 188 3.14 4.44 -13.00
CA ALA A 188 3.15 5.03 -11.65
C ALA A 188 2.50 4.11 -10.61
N ARG A 189 1.36 3.47 -10.96
CA ARG A 189 0.70 2.45 -10.13
C ARG A 189 1.62 1.26 -9.88
N GLU A 190 2.22 0.74 -10.94
CA GLU A 190 3.11 -0.42 -10.90
C GLU A 190 4.32 -0.15 -9.98
N MET A 191 4.93 1.02 -10.11
CA MET A 191 6.00 1.46 -9.22
C MET A 191 5.54 1.64 -7.77
N ALA A 192 4.39 2.26 -7.52
CA ALA A 192 3.87 2.46 -6.17
C ALA A 192 3.62 1.13 -5.44
N LEU A 193 2.95 0.19 -6.12
CA LEU A 193 2.55 -1.07 -5.51
C LEU A 193 3.69 -2.08 -5.38
N SER A 194 4.76 -1.92 -6.16
CA SER A 194 5.98 -2.73 -6.05
C SER A 194 6.62 -2.69 -4.66
N LEU A 195 6.36 -1.64 -3.88
CA LEU A 195 6.80 -1.52 -2.48
C LEU A 195 6.22 -2.58 -1.54
N ILE A 196 5.06 -3.15 -1.90
CA ILE A 196 4.31 -4.10 -1.06
C ILE A 196 4.50 -5.56 -1.53
N GLY A 197 5.07 -5.79 -2.71
CA GLY A 197 5.45 -7.13 -3.15
C GLY A 197 5.54 -7.29 -4.66
N SER A 198 6.13 -8.40 -5.07
CA SER A 198 6.08 -8.89 -6.44
C SER A 198 4.64 -9.32 -6.78
N GLU A 199 4.32 -9.35 -8.08
CA GLU A 199 3.04 -9.85 -8.61
C GLU A 199 1.80 -9.04 -8.25
N TRP A 200 1.94 -7.92 -7.52
CA TRP A 200 0.81 -7.05 -7.26
C TRP A 200 0.19 -6.48 -8.54
N MET A 201 0.92 -6.51 -9.66
CA MET A 201 0.45 -6.05 -10.96
C MET A 201 -0.43 -7.07 -11.68
N SER A 202 -0.22 -8.37 -11.46
CA SER A 202 -1.07 -9.46 -11.97
C SER A 202 -2.21 -9.81 -11.01
N LEU A 203 -2.07 -9.42 -9.74
CA LEU A 203 -2.97 -9.77 -8.64
C LEU A 203 -3.73 -8.59 -8.04
N ALA A 204 -3.45 -7.34 -8.45
CA ALA A 204 -4.22 -6.18 -8.01
C ALA A 204 -5.69 -6.53 -8.16
N VAL A 205 -6.43 -6.47 -7.05
CA VAL A 205 -7.88 -6.61 -7.09
C VAL A 205 -8.42 -5.36 -7.76
N SER A 206 -8.37 -5.38 -9.09
CA SER A 206 -9.06 -4.42 -9.93
C SER A 206 -10.53 -4.75 -9.81
N ALA A 207 -11.20 -4.13 -8.85
CA ALA A 207 -12.56 -3.70 -9.13
C ALA A 207 -12.49 -2.95 -10.46
N LYS A 208 -13.31 -3.37 -11.43
CA LYS A 208 -13.24 -2.87 -12.80
C LYS A 208 -13.78 -1.45 -12.93
N ASP A 209 -14.62 -1.03 -11.98
CA ASP A 209 -15.30 0.25 -11.98
C ASP A 209 -15.64 0.70 -10.54
N LEU A 210 -15.83 2.01 -10.36
CA LEU A 210 -16.36 2.62 -9.12
C LEU A 210 -17.90 2.57 -9.10
N ASP A 211 -18.46 1.38 -9.25
CA ASP A 211 -19.89 1.12 -9.08
C ASP A 211 -20.15 0.29 -7.81
N ARG A 212 -21.41 -0.05 -7.56
CA ARG A 212 -21.79 -0.83 -6.38
C ARG A 212 -21.09 -2.18 -6.31
N GLU A 213 -20.95 -2.88 -7.44
CA GLU A 213 -20.33 -4.22 -7.44
C GLU A 213 -18.81 -4.13 -7.26
N GLY A 214 -18.16 -3.17 -7.93
CA GLY A 214 -16.74 -2.90 -7.76
C GLY A 214 -16.40 -2.47 -6.33
N ILE A 215 -17.22 -1.63 -5.70
CA ILE A 215 -17.04 -1.24 -4.30
C ILE A 215 -17.29 -2.44 -3.36
N ASN A 216 -18.30 -3.26 -3.60
CA ASN A 216 -18.49 -4.49 -2.81
C ASN A 216 -17.28 -5.41 -2.90
N GLN A 217 -16.75 -5.63 -4.11
CA GLN A 217 -15.54 -6.43 -4.33
C GLN A 217 -14.34 -5.82 -3.60
N LEU A 218 -14.18 -4.50 -3.66
CA LEU A 218 -13.12 -3.80 -2.96
C LEU A 218 -13.24 -3.95 -1.45
N VAL A 219 -14.44 -3.80 -0.88
CA VAL A 219 -14.63 -3.89 0.57
C VAL A 219 -14.31 -5.30 1.04
N LYS A 220 -14.82 -6.30 0.32
CA LYS A 220 -14.56 -7.70 0.58
C LYS A 220 -13.06 -8.00 0.58
N THR A 221 -12.34 -7.63 -0.47
CA THR A 221 -10.89 -7.83 -0.54
C THR A 221 -10.15 -7.00 0.51
N GLY A 222 -10.46 -5.71 0.65
CA GLY A 222 -9.75 -4.79 1.53
C GLY A 222 -9.97 -5.02 3.02
N SER A 223 -11.04 -5.73 3.39
CA SER A 223 -11.19 -6.25 4.75
C SER A 223 -10.12 -7.28 5.11
N HIS A 224 -9.58 -7.98 4.11
CA HIS A 224 -8.62 -9.07 4.27
C HIS A 224 -7.16 -8.71 3.99
N LEU A 225 -6.89 -7.46 3.57
CA LEU A 225 -5.56 -6.98 3.19
C LEU A 225 -4.89 -6.05 4.22
N GLY A 226 -5.51 -5.86 5.39
CA GLY A 226 -4.93 -5.01 6.44
C GLY A 226 -4.56 -3.62 5.90
N SER A 227 -3.44 -3.06 6.32
CA SER A 227 -2.95 -1.76 5.81
C SER A 227 -2.25 -1.84 4.43
N LEU A 228 -2.30 -2.98 3.71
CA LEU A 228 -1.70 -3.09 2.36
C LEU A 228 -2.58 -2.36 1.34
N ALA A 229 -1.98 -1.54 0.48
CA ALA A 229 -2.72 -0.72 -0.47
C ALA A 229 -3.37 -1.52 -1.62
N ILE A 230 -4.56 -1.11 -2.05
CA ILE A 230 -5.34 -1.73 -3.14
C ILE A 230 -5.49 -0.74 -4.28
N ALA A 231 -5.48 -1.25 -5.51
CA ALA A 231 -5.71 -0.45 -6.70
C ALA A 231 -7.01 -0.84 -7.42
N ILE A 232 -7.78 0.15 -7.85
CA ILE A 232 -8.98 0.03 -8.68
C ILE A 232 -8.65 0.54 -10.07
N ASP A 233 -9.04 -0.18 -11.10
CA ASP A 233 -9.11 0.36 -12.46
C ASP A 233 -10.52 0.93 -12.63
N SER A 234 -10.67 2.20 -12.95
CA SER A 234 -11.97 2.84 -13.14
C SER A 234 -12.10 3.19 -14.60
N SER A 235 -12.86 2.38 -15.34
CA SER A 235 -12.95 2.46 -16.79
C SER A 235 -14.20 3.17 -17.32
N VAL A 236 -15.24 3.37 -16.50
CA VAL A 236 -16.58 3.76 -16.99
C VAL A 236 -17.17 5.01 -16.30
N PRO A 237 -17.97 5.84 -17.02
CA PRO A 237 -18.81 6.89 -16.44
C PRO A 237 -19.83 6.33 -15.41
N TYR A 238 -20.23 7.17 -14.45
CA TYR A 238 -21.05 6.83 -13.27
C TYR A 238 -22.52 6.45 -13.57
N ASP A 239 -22.81 5.78 -14.69
CA ASP A 239 -24.16 5.64 -15.23
C ASP A 239 -25.06 4.71 -14.39
N ASN A 240 -24.46 3.86 -13.54
CA ASN A 240 -25.17 2.84 -12.74
C ASN A 240 -25.20 3.14 -11.23
N ILE A 241 -24.74 4.30 -10.78
CA ILE A 241 -24.73 4.69 -9.37
C ILE A 241 -25.18 6.14 -9.21
N SER A 242 -26.06 6.42 -8.25
CA SER A 242 -26.42 7.81 -7.94
C SER A 242 -25.22 8.56 -7.35
N ILE A 243 -25.14 9.87 -7.59
CA ILE A 243 -24.02 10.67 -7.09
C ILE A 243 -23.99 10.71 -5.55
N GLU A 244 -25.17 10.71 -4.91
CA GLU A 244 -25.31 10.65 -3.46
C GLU A 244 -24.76 9.33 -2.91
N GLU A 245 -25.12 8.21 -3.54
CA GLU A 245 -24.63 6.88 -3.15
C GLU A 245 -23.10 6.78 -3.31
N LEU A 246 -22.56 7.27 -4.42
CA LEU A 246 -21.12 7.33 -4.63
C LEU A 246 -20.44 8.20 -3.57
N ARG A 247 -21.03 9.34 -3.21
CA ARG A 247 -20.51 10.23 -2.16
C ARG A 247 -20.44 9.55 -0.80
N ASP A 248 -21.50 8.87 -0.40
CA ASP A 248 -21.53 8.14 0.87
C ASP A 248 -20.51 7.01 0.89
N MET A 249 -20.34 6.28 -0.22
CA MET A 249 -19.34 5.24 -0.34
C MET A 249 -17.91 5.79 -0.29
N ILE A 250 -17.59 6.80 -1.08
CA ILE A 250 -16.25 7.42 -1.09
C ILE A 250 -15.90 8.02 0.28
N ARG A 251 -16.86 8.68 0.93
CA ARG A 251 -16.68 9.18 2.30
C ARG A 251 -16.41 8.03 3.28
N ALA A 252 -17.17 6.95 3.21
CA ALA A 252 -16.97 5.79 4.08
C ALA A 252 -15.59 5.15 3.87
N LEU A 253 -15.14 5.04 2.61
CA LEU A 253 -13.81 4.55 2.28
C LEU A 253 -12.70 5.48 2.81
N TYR A 254 -12.88 6.81 2.68
CA TYR A 254 -11.93 7.80 3.21
C TYR A 254 -11.79 7.72 4.73
N HIS A 255 -12.91 7.67 5.46
CA HIS A 255 -12.91 7.54 6.92
C HIS A 255 -12.63 6.11 7.40
N ARG A 256 -12.51 5.15 6.47
CA ARG A 256 -12.42 3.71 6.77
C ARG A 256 -13.54 3.27 7.72
N ASP A 257 -14.75 3.77 7.48
CA ASP A 257 -15.94 3.37 8.21
C ASP A 257 -16.39 1.97 7.77
N ALA A 258 -17.20 1.33 8.61
CA ALA A 258 -17.80 0.06 8.25
C ALA A 258 -18.88 0.27 7.17
N ILE A 259 -18.85 -0.56 6.13
CA ILE A 259 -19.78 -0.51 5.01
C ILE A 259 -20.67 -1.76 5.07
N GLN A 260 -21.98 -1.56 4.97
CA GLN A 260 -22.95 -2.65 4.89
C GLN A 260 -22.93 -3.24 3.47
N LEU A 261 -22.46 -4.47 3.34
CA LEU A 261 -22.46 -5.26 2.12
C LEU A 261 -23.56 -6.31 2.18
N LYS A 262 -24.75 -6.05 1.59
CA LYS A 262 -25.90 -6.99 1.66
C LYS A 262 -26.19 -7.39 3.12
N SER A 263 -25.71 -8.54 3.60
CA SER A 263 -25.84 -9.08 4.96
C SER A 263 -24.60 -8.88 5.87
N GLU A 264 -23.47 -8.43 5.33
CA GLU A 264 -22.19 -8.32 6.03
C GLU A 264 -21.85 -6.85 6.37
N ILE A 265 -21.12 -6.65 7.47
CA ILE A 265 -20.56 -5.36 7.86
C ILE A 265 -19.06 -5.55 7.88
N ASP A 266 -18.39 -4.94 6.90
CA ASP A 266 -16.95 -5.03 6.74
C ASP A 266 -16.32 -3.64 6.70
N ARG A 267 -15.04 -3.59 7.06
CA ARG A 267 -14.25 -2.37 7.10
C ARG A 267 -13.03 -2.54 6.20
N VAL A 268 -12.78 -1.55 5.37
CA VAL A 268 -11.55 -1.49 4.57
C VAL A 268 -10.44 -0.89 5.42
N HIS A 269 -9.37 -1.64 5.60
CA HIS A 269 -8.19 -1.17 6.32
C HIS A 269 -7.13 -0.61 5.38
N SER A 270 -7.17 -1.05 4.12
CA SER A 270 -6.30 -0.66 3.02
C SER A 270 -6.55 0.77 2.55
N GLY A 271 -5.49 1.48 2.19
CA GLY A 271 -5.58 2.65 1.33
C GLY A 271 -6.00 2.24 -0.08
N ILE A 272 -6.72 3.14 -0.76
CA ILE A 272 -7.28 2.91 -2.09
C ILE A 272 -6.64 3.86 -3.12
N LEU A 273 -6.02 3.25 -4.12
CA LEU A 273 -5.49 3.88 -5.31
C LEU A 273 -6.48 3.69 -6.46
N ILE A 274 -6.92 4.76 -7.09
CA ILE A 274 -7.82 4.72 -8.23
C ILE A 274 -7.02 5.09 -9.48
N PHE A 275 -6.99 4.20 -10.47
CA PHE A 275 -6.44 4.47 -11.79
C PHE A 275 -7.58 4.74 -12.75
N SER A 276 -7.46 5.75 -13.61
CA SER A 276 -8.51 6.07 -14.58
C SER A 276 -7.98 6.85 -15.79
N ALA A 277 -8.71 6.81 -16.90
CA ALA A 277 -8.35 7.64 -18.07
C ALA A 277 -8.54 9.15 -17.80
N GLN A 278 -9.47 9.49 -16.92
CA GLN A 278 -9.87 10.85 -16.55
C GLN A 278 -9.96 10.98 -15.02
N PRO A 279 -9.93 12.20 -14.45
CA PRO A 279 -10.14 12.41 -13.02
C PRO A 279 -11.37 11.64 -12.51
N CYS A 280 -11.20 10.79 -11.49
CA CYS A 280 -12.34 10.17 -10.83
C CYS A 280 -12.93 11.15 -9.83
N CYS A 281 -14.24 11.34 -9.85
CA CYS A 281 -14.99 12.32 -9.07
C CYS A 281 -14.62 13.80 -9.36
N GLY A 282 -15.63 14.66 -9.47
CA GLY A 282 -15.42 16.11 -9.69
C GLY A 282 -15.55 16.59 -11.14
N TYR A 283 -16.23 15.84 -12.01
CA TYR A 283 -16.86 16.42 -13.21
C TYR A 283 -18.20 17.07 -12.82
N GLY A 284 -18.41 18.34 -13.16
CA GLY A 284 -19.69 19.04 -12.94
C GLY A 284 -19.83 19.78 -11.60
N GLU A 285 -21.06 19.84 -11.06
CA GLU A 285 -21.43 20.63 -9.87
C GLU A 285 -20.99 19.99 -8.52
N ASP A 286 -20.52 18.74 -8.53
CA ASP A 286 -20.22 18.02 -7.28
C ASP A 286 -18.74 18.14 -6.85
N THR A 287 -18.42 19.31 -6.29
CA THR A 287 -17.13 19.60 -5.66
C THR A 287 -16.93 18.90 -4.30
N GLU A 288 -17.96 18.29 -3.72
CA GLU A 288 -17.88 17.69 -2.38
C GLU A 288 -17.03 16.42 -2.38
N LEU A 289 -17.16 15.58 -3.42
CA LEU A 289 -16.34 14.38 -3.58
C LEU A 289 -14.85 14.69 -3.69
N GLN A 290 -14.51 15.89 -4.20
CA GLN A 290 -13.11 16.28 -4.30
C GLN A 290 -12.47 16.28 -2.91
N LYS A 291 -13.18 16.55 -1.80
CA LYS A 291 -12.60 16.59 -0.45
C LYS A 291 -11.90 15.29 -0.02
N TYR A 292 -12.32 14.14 -0.56
CA TYR A 292 -11.86 12.81 -0.13
C TYR A 292 -10.76 12.22 -1.04
N VAL A 293 -10.60 12.74 -2.27
CA VAL A 293 -9.75 12.14 -3.31
C VAL A 293 -8.67 13.12 -3.77
N ILE A 294 -7.40 12.78 -3.59
CA ILE A 294 -6.27 13.51 -4.19
C ILE A 294 -6.22 13.21 -5.69
N GLN A 295 -6.41 14.23 -6.51
CA GLN A 295 -6.34 14.13 -7.96
C GLN A 295 -4.90 14.34 -8.43
N CYS A 296 -4.32 13.34 -9.09
CA CYS A 296 -2.92 13.35 -9.50
C CYS A 296 -2.79 13.00 -11.00
N PRO A 297 -2.64 14.02 -11.87
CA PRO A 297 -2.48 13.80 -13.31
C PRO A 297 -1.12 13.19 -13.63
N VAL A 298 -1.11 12.21 -14.54
CA VAL A 298 0.09 11.58 -15.10
C VAL A 298 0.18 11.89 -16.59
N PHE A 299 1.25 12.59 -16.99
CA PHE A 299 1.42 13.11 -18.35
C PHE A 299 2.39 12.24 -19.15
N THR A 300 1.92 11.48 -20.16
CA THR A 300 2.70 10.78 -21.25
C THR A 300 4.01 10.06 -20.86
N GLU A 301 4.18 8.74 -21.01
CA GLU A 301 4.48 8.01 -22.26
C GLU A 301 3.99 6.54 -22.20
N THR A 302 4.07 5.83 -23.33
CA THR A 302 3.75 4.41 -23.54
C THR A 302 4.77 3.42 -22.95
N GLU A 303 5.91 3.90 -22.44
CA GLU A 303 7.01 3.05 -21.94
C GLU A 303 7.02 2.93 -20.40
N ALA A 304 7.55 1.80 -19.91
CA ALA A 304 7.70 1.54 -18.50
C ALA A 304 8.75 2.49 -17.90
N LEU A 305 8.44 3.09 -16.73
CA LEU A 305 9.37 4.00 -16.03
C LEU A 305 10.68 3.32 -15.62
N VAL A 306 10.62 2.01 -15.39
CA VAL A 306 11.72 1.18 -14.91
C VAL A 306 11.56 -0.24 -15.45
N PRO A 307 12.66 -1.02 -15.58
CA PRO A 307 12.60 -2.44 -15.89
C PRO A 307 11.78 -3.25 -14.87
N MET A 308 11.05 -4.25 -15.34
CA MET A 308 10.21 -5.14 -14.51
C MET A 308 11.00 -5.79 -13.36
N GLN A 309 12.25 -6.19 -13.62
CA GLN A 309 13.09 -6.87 -12.64
C GLN A 309 13.40 -6.00 -11.41
N LEU A 310 13.42 -4.66 -11.57
CA LEU A 310 13.60 -3.75 -10.43
C LEU A 310 12.30 -3.57 -9.64
N LEU A 311 11.14 -3.57 -10.32
CA LEU A 311 9.84 -3.54 -9.65
C LEU A 311 9.65 -4.79 -8.78
N GLU A 312 9.98 -5.97 -9.30
CA GLU A 312 9.85 -7.23 -8.54
C GLU A 312 10.71 -7.27 -7.28
N LYS A 313 11.82 -6.52 -7.25
CA LYS A 313 12.73 -6.43 -6.10
C LYS A 313 12.36 -5.33 -5.10
N ALA A 314 11.55 -4.35 -5.45
CA ALA A 314 11.34 -3.15 -4.63
C ALA A 314 10.82 -3.47 -3.20
N SER A 315 9.97 -4.50 -3.09
CA SER A 315 9.44 -5.00 -1.82
C SER A 315 10.49 -5.56 -0.87
N ALA A 316 11.71 -5.83 -1.34
CA ALA A 316 12.83 -6.25 -0.50
C ALA A 316 13.16 -5.23 0.62
N SER A 317 12.76 -3.98 0.47
CA SER A 317 12.89 -2.91 1.46
C SER A 317 11.69 -2.75 2.39
N PHE A 318 10.65 -3.59 2.27
CA PHE A 318 9.41 -3.52 3.07
C PHE A 318 9.62 -3.46 4.59
N PRO A 319 10.55 -4.21 5.22
CA PRO A 319 10.80 -4.10 6.65
C PRO A 319 11.21 -2.68 7.07
N ARG A 320 11.98 -1.98 6.24
CA ARG A 320 12.36 -0.58 6.48
C ARG A 320 11.17 0.35 6.40
N PHE A 321 10.22 0.07 5.51
CA PHE A 321 9.02 0.88 5.37
C PHE A 321 8.14 0.78 6.62
N ILE A 322 7.99 -0.42 7.19
CA ILE A 322 7.29 -0.62 8.47
C ILE A 322 8.02 0.13 9.59
N ALA A 323 9.34 -0.03 9.70
CA ALA A 323 10.16 0.53 10.77
C ALA A 323 10.12 2.07 10.87
N LEU A 324 9.74 2.78 9.79
CA LEU A 324 9.60 4.24 9.81
C LEU A 324 8.50 4.72 10.76
N GLY A 325 7.41 3.95 10.90
CA GLY A 325 6.24 4.34 11.68
C GLY A 325 5.54 5.61 11.19
N TRP A 326 4.57 6.06 12.00
CA TRP A 326 3.89 7.35 11.80
C TRP A 326 4.76 8.51 12.30
N GLN A 327 5.10 9.46 11.42
CA GLN A 327 6.03 10.56 11.69
C GLN A 327 5.32 11.91 11.79
N SER A 328 4.53 12.10 12.86
CA SER A 328 3.71 13.30 13.08
C SER A 328 4.47 14.62 12.89
N ASP A 329 5.67 14.75 13.48
CA ASP A 329 6.45 15.99 13.43
C ASP A 329 6.92 16.31 12.01
N GLY A 330 7.40 15.30 11.27
CA GLY A 330 7.85 15.49 9.89
C GLY A 330 6.70 15.82 8.93
N ILE A 331 5.52 15.24 9.16
CA ILE A 331 4.31 15.55 8.39
C ILE A 331 3.86 17.00 8.67
N ALA A 332 3.85 17.42 9.94
CA ALA A 332 3.48 18.78 10.32
C ALA A 332 4.47 19.83 9.77
N GLU A 333 5.77 19.52 9.79
CA GLU A 333 6.80 20.38 9.17
C GLU A 333 6.60 20.50 7.65
N PHE A 334 6.28 19.40 6.98
CA PHE A 334 5.99 19.40 5.55
C PHE A 334 4.73 20.24 5.24
N GLU A 335 3.67 20.07 6.03
CA GLU A 335 2.43 20.86 5.91
C GLU A 335 2.69 22.36 6.09
N GLN A 336 3.43 22.73 7.12
CA GLN A 336 3.79 24.13 7.40
C GLN A 336 4.61 24.72 6.24
N SER A 337 5.57 23.96 5.72
CA SER A 337 6.39 24.35 4.57
C SER A 337 5.54 24.55 3.31
N LEU A 338 4.60 23.64 3.07
CA LEU A 338 3.65 23.73 1.95
C LEU A 338 2.77 24.97 2.07
N CYS A 339 2.20 25.22 3.27
CA CYS A 339 1.39 26.41 3.56
C CYS A 339 2.18 27.70 3.30
N HIS A 340 3.41 27.77 3.81
CA HIS A 340 4.27 28.94 3.66
C HIS A 340 4.56 29.24 2.19
N ARG A 341 4.96 28.24 1.40
CA ARG A 341 5.38 28.44 0.00
C ARG A 341 4.22 28.67 -0.97
N LEU A 342 3.04 28.17 -0.62
CA LEU A 342 1.82 28.48 -1.35
C LEU A 342 1.28 29.87 -1.04
N GLU A 343 1.88 30.59 -0.08
CA GLU A 343 1.35 31.84 0.46
C GLU A 343 -0.13 31.65 0.84
N ALA A 344 -0.45 30.46 1.38
CA ALA A 344 -1.82 30.00 1.50
C ALA A 344 -2.57 30.87 2.50
N THR A 345 -3.39 31.79 1.99
CA THR A 345 -4.38 32.50 2.80
C THR A 345 -5.36 31.50 3.41
N PRO A 346 -6.10 31.85 4.48
CA PRO A 346 -7.17 31.01 5.01
C PRO A 346 -8.17 30.57 3.93
N GLU A 347 -8.41 31.39 2.90
CA GLU A 347 -9.25 31.02 1.75
C GLU A 347 -8.59 30.00 0.82
N THR A 348 -7.27 30.04 0.64
CA THR A 348 -6.52 29.00 -0.07
C THR A 348 -6.49 27.71 0.74
N GLN A 349 -6.36 27.78 2.08
CA GLN A 349 -6.45 26.62 2.97
C GLN A 349 -7.86 25.99 2.96
N LEU A 350 -8.92 26.81 2.97
CA LEU A 350 -10.31 26.35 2.88
C LEU A 350 -10.63 25.73 1.52
N LYS A 351 -10.12 26.32 0.42
CA LYS A 351 -10.20 25.77 -0.95
C LYS A 351 -9.36 24.51 -1.12
N MET A 352 -8.33 24.35 -0.29
CA MET A 352 -7.41 23.22 -0.30
C MET A 352 -7.53 22.41 0.98
N GLY A 353 -8.75 22.04 1.41
CA GLY A 353 -9.01 21.18 2.58
C GLY A 353 -8.32 19.80 2.59
N LYS A 354 -7.31 19.60 1.75
CA LYS A 354 -6.41 18.47 1.56
C LYS A 354 -4.95 18.79 1.93
N LEU A 355 -4.64 19.94 2.51
CA LEU A 355 -3.25 20.27 2.86
C LEU A 355 -2.62 19.21 3.77
N ALA A 356 -3.34 18.79 4.79
CA ALA A 356 -2.95 17.69 5.66
C ALA A 356 -2.75 16.39 4.88
N ASP A 357 -3.70 16.03 4.00
CA ASP A 357 -3.61 14.82 3.16
C ASP A 357 -2.40 14.84 2.21
N LEU A 358 -2.16 15.99 1.56
CA LEU A 358 -1.00 16.21 0.70
C LEU A 358 0.30 16.20 1.49
N ALA A 359 0.29 16.67 2.75
CA ALA A 359 1.46 16.66 3.62
C ALA A 359 1.84 15.23 4.04
N ILE A 360 0.85 14.37 4.34
CA ILE A 360 1.11 12.95 4.62
C ILE A 360 1.83 12.31 3.43
N VAL A 361 1.27 12.42 2.23
CA VAL A 361 1.83 11.81 1.03
C VAL A 361 3.17 12.44 0.65
N GLY A 362 3.26 13.77 0.69
CA GLY A 362 4.46 14.53 0.35
C GLY A 362 5.62 14.24 1.31
N HIS A 363 5.35 14.08 2.60
CA HIS A 363 6.36 13.72 3.59
C HIS A 363 6.95 12.34 3.32
N TYR A 364 6.13 11.31 3.13
CA TYR A 364 6.66 9.96 2.84
C TYR A 364 7.33 9.87 1.46
N ALA A 365 6.88 10.66 0.48
CA ALA A 365 7.58 10.83 -0.79
C ALA A 365 8.96 11.47 -0.61
N ARG A 366 9.09 12.48 0.26
CA ARG A 366 10.38 13.09 0.63
C ARG A 366 11.30 12.06 1.30
N VAL A 367 10.79 11.27 2.24
CA VAL A 367 11.56 10.21 2.90
C VAL A 367 12.13 9.21 1.89
N LEU A 368 11.35 8.81 0.88
CA LEU A 368 11.83 7.93 -0.20
C LEU A 368 12.97 8.56 -1.01
N LEU A 369 12.84 9.85 -1.35
CA LEU A 369 13.89 10.59 -2.08
C LEU A 369 15.18 10.71 -1.26
N GLU A 370 15.07 10.91 0.05
CA GLU A 370 16.18 10.95 0.99
C GLU A 370 16.85 9.58 1.12
N MET A 371 16.08 8.48 1.20
CA MET A 371 16.61 7.11 1.21
C MET A 371 17.48 6.83 -0.03
N ALA A 372 17.07 7.34 -1.18
CA ALA A 372 17.79 7.17 -2.45
C ALA A 372 18.92 8.18 -2.68
N ASN A 373 19.17 9.10 -1.74
CA ASN A 373 20.12 10.21 -1.85
C ASN A 373 19.90 11.07 -3.11
N THR A 374 18.65 11.38 -3.42
CA THR A 374 18.30 12.22 -4.57
C THR A 374 18.12 13.68 -4.16
N ASN A 375 18.50 14.61 -5.04
CA ASN A 375 18.31 16.06 -4.84
C ASN A 375 16.96 16.56 -5.37
N ALA A 376 16.07 15.66 -5.78
CA ALA A 376 14.75 16.04 -6.29
C ALA A 376 13.87 16.55 -5.14
N SER A 377 13.03 17.55 -5.42
CA SER A 377 12.21 18.20 -4.40
C SER A 377 10.72 17.98 -4.67
N ILE A 378 10.12 17.08 -3.89
CA ILE A 378 8.67 16.83 -3.95
C ILE A 378 7.87 18.05 -3.50
N LEU A 379 8.40 18.84 -2.57
CA LEU A 379 7.76 20.08 -2.10
C LEU A 379 7.69 21.13 -3.22
N ASP A 380 8.80 21.37 -3.93
CA ASP A 380 8.83 22.27 -5.09
C ASP A 380 7.84 21.84 -6.17
N TRP A 381 7.82 20.54 -6.45
CA TRP A 381 6.93 19.96 -7.43
C TRP A 381 5.47 20.12 -7.04
N LEU A 382 5.08 19.79 -5.80
CA LEU A 382 3.71 19.98 -5.30
C LEU A 382 3.28 21.44 -5.37
N VAL A 383 4.13 22.37 -4.89
CA VAL A 383 3.86 23.81 -4.95
C VAL A 383 3.61 24.26 -6.39
N LYS A 384 4.44 23.81 -7.34
CA LYS A 384 4.26 24.10 -8.77
C LYS A 384 2.93 23.55 -9.28
N LYS A 385 2.62 22.28 -9.02
CA LYS A 385 1.38 21.64 -9.50
C LYS A 385 0.13 22.34 -8.94
N ILE A 386 0.10 22.63 -7.64
CA ILE A 386 -0.99 23.33 -6.98
C ILE A 386 -1.16 24.74 -7.56
N LYS A 387 -0.09 25.53 -7.67
CA LYS A 387 -0.15 26.88 -8.25
C LYS A 387 -0.60 26.87 -9.72
N THR A 388 -0.28 25.83 -10.50
CA THR A 388 -0.79 25.70 -11.88
C THR A 388 -2.25 25.22 -11.97
N ALA A 389 -2.75 24.51 -10.95
CA ALA A 389 -4.12 24.02 -10.90
C ALA A 389 -5.12 25.08 -10.39
N ILE A 390 -4.73 25.89 -9.40
CA ILE A 390 -5.57 26.95 -8.81
C ILE A 390 -6.19 27.91 -9.85
N PRO A 391 -5.48 28.42 -10.88
CA PRO A 391 -6.09 29.30 -11.87
C PRO A 391 -7.12 28.62 -12.80
N ARG A 392 -7.26 27.29 -12.75
CA ARG A 392 -8.18 26.51 -13.60
C ARG A 392 -9.44 26.02 -12.86
N LEU A 393 -9.53 26.21 -11.55
CA LEU A 393 -10.79 26.01 -10.82
C LEU A 393 -11.70 27.20 -11.12
N PRO A 394 -12.92 27.00 -11.64
CA PRO A 394 -13.79 28.11 -12.01
C PRO A 394 -14.05 29.00 -10.80
N LEU A 395 -13.59 30.25 -10.88
CA LEU A 395 -13.97 31.34 -9.98
C LEU A 395 -15.48 31.58 -10.14
N ARG A 396 -16.32 30.82 -9.44
CA ARG A 396 -17.61 31.35 -9.01
C ARG A 396 -17.38 32.14 -7.73
N ILE A 397 -16.83 33.34 -7.90
CA ILE A 397 -17.29 34.46 -7.06
C ILE A 397 -18.78 34.51 -7.33
N GLY A 398 -19.60 34.31 -6.31
CA GLY A 398 -21.05 34.27 -6.43
C GLY A 398 -21.56 35.51 -7.17
N LYS A 399 -21.83 35.36 -8.46
CA LYS A 399 -22.94 36.09 -9.05
C LYS A 399 -24.17 35.34 -8.55
N LEU A 400 -24.75 35.88 -7.48
CA LEU A 400 -26.19 35.91 -7.31
C LEU A 400 -26.79 36.55 -8.58
N SER A 401 -26.80 35.81 -9.69
CA SER A 401 -27.47 36.21 -10.91
C SER A 401 -28.92 35.78 -10.78
N ARG A 402 -29.75 36.73 -10.32
CA ARG A 402 -31.12 36.92 -10.80
C ARG A 402 -31.96 35.64 -10.96
N GLN A 403 -32.23 34.96 -9.86
CA GLN A 403 -33.41 34.08 -9.74
C GLN A 403 -34.22 34.35 -8.45
N ASN A 404 -34.14 35.58 -7.92
CA ASN A 404 -35.10 36.10 -6.93
C ASN A 404 -36.02 37.17 -7.54
N SER A 405 -36.38 37.05 -8.82
CA SER A 405 -37.50 37.81 -9.39
C SER A 405 -38.87 37.27 -8.98
N ALA A 406 -38.93 36.22 -8.16
CA ALA A 406 -40.18 35.66 -7.64
C ALA A 406 -40.52 36.08 -6.20
N ILE A 407 -39.64 36.83 -5.51
CA ILE A 407 -39.87 37.30 -4.13
C ILE A 407 -40.13 38.82 -4.09
N ALA A 408 -39.76 39.57 -5.13
CA ALA A 408 -40.07 41.00 -5.24
C ALA A 408 -41.54 41.30 -5.64
N SER A 409 -42.34 40.30 -5.99
CA SER A 409 -43.78 40.44 -6.28
C SER A 409 -44.69 40.09 -5.10
N LEU A 410 -44.13 39.82 -3.92
CA LEU A 410 -44.87 39.51 -2.68
C LEU A 410 -44.77 40.63 -1.63
N LEU A 411 -44.24 41.81 -2.00
CA LEU A 411 -44.19 42.99 -1.13
C LEU A 411 -44.81 44.25 -1.76
N ASP A 412 -45.57 44.10 -2.84
CA ASP A 412 -46.52 45.11 -3.35
C ASP A 412 -47.97 44.62 -3.19
N MET A 413 -48.32 44.19 -1.96
CA MET A 413 -49.71 44.10 -1.47
C MET A 413 -49.80 44.63 -0.04
#